data_AF-A0A8T4Q2K2-F1
#
_entry.id   AF-A0A8T4Q2K2-F1
#
_cell.length_a   1.000
_cell.length_b   1.000
_cell.length_c   1.000
_cell.angle_alpha   90.00
_cell.angle_beta   90.00
_cell.angle_gamma   90.00
#
_symmetry.space_group_name_H-M   'P 1'
#
loop_
_entity.id
_entity.type
_entity.pdbx_description
1 polymer ?
#
loop_
_entity_poly.entity_id
_entity_poly.type
_entity_poly.pdbx_seq_one_letter_code
_entity_poly.pdbx_strand_id
1 'polypeptide(L)'
;MKRKLFVSLILFVIFILSGCTQYSNLNNQTSSNADVEYILDQNKPVLLGEDKNEPKVYVPEYAFYKFTDPKENAFSIQVPAGWKVSKDSGLIRPYIDAGVYLNVYSEQNQGFMYISPYSVYTVPNDILTFAGFTEGTSYDPSNGLAKPMIIKKYTEASDYLKEYIQGQNGELIETKDRPDLISAASNSLITKQSAAEASYYITQNGIKIKYTLIAYNYLVEISGTGIWSANLFSYYSPEDTFDETERLVLQIKNSFEVNEEWAKKEVVEIQKRSNIISTSQAEVSDTISSTFEYRSSSMDKLNNEWSKTIRGVEEVYNPETDETYTIKSGSKYYWIDNRNNIYGTETYENPFPNEDIKPLQIKE
;
A
#
# COMPACT_ATOMS: atom_id res chain seq x y z
N MET A 1 -15.45 9.16 31.14
CA MET A 1 -16.57 9.10 30.18
C MET A 1 -16.40 10.01 28.93
N LYS A 2 -15.35 10.84 28.80
CA LYS A 2 -15.21 11.87 27.74
C LYS A 2 -14.49 11.46 26.43
N ARG A 3 -14.10 10.18 26.22
CA ARG A 3 -13.30 9.75 25.04
C ARG A 3 -14.09 9.19 23.84
N LYS A 4 -15.43 9.17 23.87
CA LYS A 4 -16.27 8.55 22.82
C LYS A 4 -16.49 9.39 21.54
N LEU A 5 -16.00 10.62 21.46
CA LEU A 5 -16.20 11.54 20.32
C LEU A 5 -15.06 11.51 19.26
N PHE A 6 -14.20 10.50 19.29
CA PHE A 6 -12.89 10.53 18.62
C PHE A 6 -12.88 10.13 17.13
N VAL A 7 -14.01 9.66 16.57
CA VAL A 7 -14.01 8.77 15.38
C VAL A 7 -14.11 9.49 14.01
N SER A 8 -14.66 10.70 13.91
CA SER A 8 -15.19 11.15 12.60
C SER A 8 -14.19 11.70 11.57
N LEU A 9 -12.96 12.08 11.94
CA LEU A 9 -12.13 12.93 11.07
C LEU A 9 -10.95 12.24 10.38
N ILE A 10 -10.24 11.35 11.08
CA ILE A 10 -9.08 10.64 10.50
C ILE A 10 -9.55 9.66 9.41
N LEU A 11 -10.83 9.28 9.48
CA LEU A 11 -11.51 8.48 8.48
C LEU A 11 -11.97 9.31 7.27
N PHE A 12 -12.32 10.60 7.39
CA PHE A 12 -12.98 11.33 6.30
C PHE A 12 -12.07 11.58 5.07
N VAL A 13 -10.76 11.80 5.28
CA VAL A 13 -9.78 11.96 4.18
C VAL A 13 -9.45 10.62 3.51
N ILE A 14 -9.41 9.54 4.30
CA ILE A 14 -9.20 8.17 3.81
C ILE A 14 -10.47 7.66 3.07
N PHE A 15 -11.67 8.06 3.53
CA PHE A 15 -12.96 7.61 2.97
C PHE A 15 -13.41 8.36 1.72
N ILE A 16 -13.07 9.64 1.58
CA ILE A 16 -13.38 10.37 0.35
C ILE A 16 -12.65 9.75 -0.87
N LEU A 17 -11.51 9.09 -0.65
CA LEU A 17 -10.74 8.43 -1.71
C LEU A 17 -11.13 6.96 -1.93
N SER A 18 -12.11 6.40 -1.21
CA SER A 18 -12.43 4.96 -1.32
C SER A 18 -13.91 4.56 -1.13
N GLY A 19 -14.80 5.47 -0.69
CA GLY A 19 -16.14 5.11 -0.23
C GLY A 19 -17.34 5.64 -1.05
N CYS A 20 -17.14 6.40 -2.14
CA CYS A 20 -18.26 7.10 -2.79
C CYS A 20 -19.19 6.26 -3.69
N THR A 21 -19.04 4.93 -3.78
CA THR A 21 -19.95 4.10 -4.59
C THR A 21 -21.28 3.75 -3.93
N GLN A 22 -21.47 3.99 -2.62
CA GLN A 22 -22.72 3.60 -1.94
C GLN A 22 -23.70 4.73 -1.62
N TYR A 23 -23.35 6.00 -1.81
CA TYR A 23 -24.26 7.11 -1.45
C TYR A 23 -25.24 7.57 -2.55
N SER A 24 -25.17 7.00 -3.76
CA SER A 24 -26.03 7.41 -4.89
C SER A 24 -27.37 6.68 -5.01
N ASN A 25 -27.71 5.74 -4.11
CA ASN A 25 -28.93 4.91 -4.23
C ASN A 25 -29.98 5.08 -3.11
N LEU A 26 -29.88 6.10 -2.24
CA LEU A 26 -30.84 6.27 -1.12
C LEU A 26 -31.71 7.52 -1.15
N ASN A 27 -31.56 8.44 -2.11
CA ASN A 27 -32.42 9.62 -2.22
C ASN A 27 -33.38 9.53 -3.39
N ASN A 28 -34.39 8.66 -3.26
CA ASN A 28 -35.64 8.79 -3.99
C ASN A 28 -36.78 8.19 -3.15
N GLN A 29 -37.16 8.90 -2.08
CA GLN A 29 -38.51 8.86 -1.53
C GLN A 29 -38.81 10.15 -0.75
N THR A 30 -40.04 10.59 -0.93
CA THR A 30 -40.59 11.96 -0.87
C THR A 30 -41.06 12.45 0.49
N SER A 31 -41.05 13.79 0.65
CA SER A 31 -41.97 14.65 1.43
C SER A 31 -41.92 14.57 2.98
N SER A 32 -42.12 15.61 3.80
CA SER A 32 -42.77 16.92 3.64
C SER A 32 -42.33 17.87 4.79
N ASN A 33 -42.38 19.19 4.50
CA ASN A 33 -42.57 20.35 5.39
C ASN A 33 -42.22 20.30 6.88
N ALA A 34 -41.31 21.18 7.31
CA ALA A 34 -41.57 22.16 8.37
C ALA A 34 -40.43 23.19 8.42
N ASP A 35 -40.79 24.47 8.20
CA ASP A 35 -39.96 25.64 8.47
C ASP A 35 -39.60 25.72 9.96
N VAL A 36 -38.31 25.81 10.27
CA VAL A 36 -37.84 26.44 11.52
C VAL A 36 -36.53 27.17 11.26
N GLU A 37 -36.61 28.48 11.17
CA GLU A 37 -35.48 29.41 11.24
C GLU A 37 -34.91 29.39 12.67
N TYR A 38 -33.63 29.02 12.83
CA TYR A 38 -32.87 29.31 14.04
C TYR A 38 -31.68 30.21 13.69
N ILE A 39 -31.84 31.50 13.98
CA ILE A 39 -30.73 32.43 14.09
C ILE A 39 -30.05 32.14 15.44
N LEU A 40 -28.86 31.53 15.42
CA LEU A 40 -28.02 31.35 16.60
C LEU A 40 -26.96 32.45 16.67
N ASP A 41 -27.15 33.33 17.66
CA ASP A 41 -26.24 34.34 18.18
C ASP A 41 -24.89 33.70 18.59
N GLN A 42 -23.79 34.11 17.93
CA GLN A 42 -22.46 33.53 18.09
C GLN A 42 -21.63 34.08 19.28
N ASN A 43 -22.22 34.82 20.23
CA ASN A 43 -21.44 35.42 21.33
C ASN A 43 -21.93 35.06 22.75
N LYS A 44 -22.38 33.83 23.00
CA LYS A 44 -22.66 33.37 24.38
C LYS A 44 -21.79 32.19 24.80
N PRO A 45 -21.08 32.27 25.94
CA PRO A 45 -20.32 31.15 26.48
C PRO A 45 -21.26 30.01 26.90
N VAL A 46 -20.97 28.80 26.43
CA VAL A 46 -21.64 27.57 26.85
C VAL A 46 -21.09 27.16 28.21
N LEU A 47 -21.91 27.30 29.26
CA LEU A 47 -21.61 26.78 30.59
C LEU A 47 -21.79 25.26 30.61
N LEU A 48 -20.70 24.51 30.64
CA LEU A 48 -20.70 23.07 30.91
C LEU A 48 -20.59 22.83 32.43
N GLY A 49 -21.70 22.39 33.04
CA GLY A 49 -21.73 21.71 34.35
C GLY A 49 -21.43 22.59 35.57
N GLU A 50 -22.46 23.01 36.29
CA GLU A 50 -22.31 23.61 37.63
C GLU A 50 -22.03 22.52 38.68
N ASP A 51 -20.75 22.19 38.88
CA ASP A 51 -20.30 21.77 40.21
C ASP A 51 -19.65 22.99 40.87
N LYS A 52 -20.29 23.55 41.91
CA LYS A 52 -20.02 24.91 42.43
C LYS A 52 -18.69 25.05 43.20
N ASN A 53 -17.91 23.97 43.28
CA ASN A 53 -16.65 23.94 44.06
C ASN A 53 -15.42 23.54 43.24
N GLU A 54 -15.52 23.29 41.93
CA GLU A 54 -14.33 23.14 41.10
C GLU A 54 -13.85 24.51 40.60
N PRO A 55 -12.56 24.86 40.75
CA PRO A 55 -12.04 26.09 40.17
C PRO A 55 -12.30 26.06 38.66
N LYS A 56 -13.08 27.03 38.17
CA LYS A 56 -13.28 27.22 36.73
C LYS A 56 -11.91 27.43 36.09
N VAL A 57 -11.40 26.40 35.44
CA VAL A 57 -10.18 26.49 34.62
C VAL A 57 -10.53 27.44 33.49
N TYR A 58 -10.02 28.67 33.58
CA TYR A 58 -10.13 29.66 32.51
C TYR A 58 -9.29 29.14 31.35
N VAL A 59 -9.96 28.60 30.33
CA VAL A 59 -9.31 28.29 29.05
C VAL A 59 -9.29 29.61 28.28
N PRO A 60 -8.12 30.21 28.01
CA PRO A 60 -8.06 31.38 27.16
C PRO A 60 -8.71 31.05 25.83
N GLU A 61 -9.64 31.91 25.38
CA GLU A 61 -10.27 31.76 24.07
C GLU A 61 -9.20 32.03 23.02
N TYR A 62 -8.74 30.96 22.37
CA TYR A 62 -7.80 31.09 21.27
C TYR A 62 -8.53 31.68 20.06
N ALA A 63 -7.99 32.75 19.49
CA ALA A 63 -8.35 33.13 18.14
C ALA A 63 -7.83 32.06 17.16
N PHE A 64 -8.56 31.78 16.08
CA PHE A 64 -8.15 30.85 15.04
C PHE A 64 -8.14 31.55 13.68
N TYR A 65 -7.25 31.10 12.78
CA TYR A 65 -7.30 31.44 11.36
C TYR A 65 -7.52 30.20 10.51
N LYS A 66 -8.12 30.37 9.33
CA LYS A 66 -8.37 29.28 8.39
C LYS A 66 -7.12 29.04 7.52
N PHE A 67 -6.56 27.84 7.59
CA PHE A 67 -5.59 27.33 6.63
C PHE A 67 -6.34 26.54 5.56
N THR A 68 -6.04 26.79 4.30
CA THR A 68 -6.58 26.03 3.15
C THR A 68 -5.41 25.38 2.43
N ASP A 69 -5.59 24.13 1.99
CA ASP A 69 -4.60 23.43 1.18
C ASP A 69 -4.12 24.32 0.02
N PRO A 70 -2.84 24.70 -0.01
CA PRO A 70 -2.35 25.69 -0.98
C PRO A 70 -2.17 25.12 -2.38
N LYS A 71 -2.22 23.79 -2.56
CA LYS A 71 -1.91 23.16 -3.85
C LYS A 71 -3.16 22.90 -4.68
N GLU A 72 -4.17 22.29 -4.09
CA GLU A 72 -5.36 21.84 -4.82
C GLU A 72 -6.67 22.40 -4.22
N ASN A 73 -6.59 23.19 -3.14
CA ASN A 73 -7.74 23.62 -2.34
C ASN A 73 -8.59 22.43 -1.89
N ALA A 74 -7.94 21.31 -1.59
CA ALA A 74 -8.59 20.03 -1.29
C ALA A 74 -9.30 20.03 0.08
N PHE A 75 -8.78 20.76 1.04
CA PHE A 75 -9.33 20.83 2.39
C PHE A 75 -8.97 22.15 3.08
N SER A 76 -9.56 22.37 4.24
CA SER A 76 -9.20 23.46 5.14
C SER A 76 -9.30 23.05 6.61
N ILE A 77 -8.57 23.76 7.47
CA ILE A 77 -8.55 23.57 8.92
C ILE A 77 -8.48 24.92 9.63
N GLN A 78 -8.92 24.98 10.89
CA GLN A 78 -8.63 26.09 11.78
C GLN A 78 -7.30 25.87 12.49
N VAL A 79 -6.48 26.90 12.59
CA VAL A 79 -5.17 26.90 13.25
C VAL A 79 -5.16 27.98 14.34
N PRO A 80 -4.69 27.69 15.56
CA PRO A 80 -4.61 28.69 16.61
C PRO A 80 -3.73 29.88 16.20
N ALA A 81 -4.15 31.08 16.59
CA ALA A 81 -3.34 32.28 16.40
C ALA A 81 -1.99 32.12 17.12
N GLY A 82 -0.91 32.51 16.44
CA GLY A 82 0.46 32.31 16.90
C GLY A 82 1.08 30.95 16.54
N TRP A 83 0.29 29.99 16.06
CA TRP A 83 0.81 28.75 15.50
C TRP A 83 1.10 28.89 14.00
N LYS A 84 2.13 28.18 13.55
CA LYS A 84 2.60 28.17 12.15
C LYS A 84 2.26 26.83 11.53
N VAL A 85 1.89 26.86 10.25
CA VAL A 85 1.78 25.66 9.41
C VAL A 85 3.07 25.54 8.59
N SER A 86 3.70 24.36 8.59
CA SER A 86 4.88 24.10 7.77
C SER A 86 4.59 24.34 6.29
N LYS A 87 5.55 24.91 5.57
CA LYS A 87 5.46 25.22 4.12
C LYS A 87 5.10 24.01 3.26
N ASP A 88 5.47 22.81 3.70
CA ASP A 88 5.26 21.57 2.96
C ASP A 88 3.86 20.98 3.19
N SER A 89 3.10 21.57 4.13
CA SER A 89 1.75 21.14 4.48
C SER A 89 0.76 21.39 3.34
N GLY A 90 -0.22 20.51 3.22
CA GLY A 90 -1.22 20.50 2.16
C GLY A 90 -1.38 19.11 1.59
N LEU A 91 -1.99 19.03 0.40
CA LEU A 91 -2.07 17.80 -0.34
C LEU A 91 -0.67 17.33 -0.77
N ILE A 92 -0.42 16.04 -0.69
CA ILE A 92 0.78 15.39 -1.25
C ILE A 92 0.32 14.22 -2.11
N ARG A 93 1.14 13.81 -3.07
CA ARG A 93 0.85 12.63 -3.89
C ARG A 93 2.05 11.68 -3.77
N PRO A 94 2.16 10.94 -2.65
CA PRO A 94 3.28 10.02 -2.43
C PRO A 94 3.23 8.81 -3.37
N TYR A 95 2.04 8.50 -3.90
CA TYR A 95 1.80 7.47 -4.91
C TYR A 95 0.83 8.04 -5.97
N ILE A 96 0.09 7.17 -6.67
CA ILE A 96 -0.98 7.62 -7.59
C ILE A 96 -2.13 8.35 -6.88
N ASP A 97 -2.32 8.14 -5.58
CA ASP A 97 -3.42 8.71 -4.83
C ASP A 97 -3.02 9.96 -4.04
N ALA A 98 -4.03 10.79 -3.78
CA ALA A 98 -3.89 11.92 -2.89
C ALA A 98 -3.62 11.47 -1.44
N GLY A 99 -2.69 12.15 -0.81
CA GLY A 99 -2.40 12.07 0.61
C GLY A 99 -2.40 13.46 1.22
N VAL A 100 -2.28 13.52 2.54
CA VAL A 100 -2.21 14.77 3.30
C VAL A 100 -0.95 14.76 4.14
N TYR A 101 -0.23 15.88 4.12
CA TYR A 101 0.78 16.20 5.11
C TYR A 101 0.36 17.50 5.80
N LEU A 102 0.27 17.48 7.12
CA LEU A 102 0.02 18.65 7.94
C LEU A 102 1.03 18.63 9.07
N ASN A 103 1.72 19.74 9.25
CA ASN A 103 2.57 19.96 10.41
C ASN A 103 2.31 21.37 10.92
N VAL A 104 1.73 21.47 12.12
CA VAL A 104 1.35 22.73 12.75
C VAL A 104 2.03 22.82 14.10
N TYR A 105 2.71 23.92 14.36
CA TYR A 105 3.55 24.07 15.55
C TYR A 105 3.55 25.50 16.10
N SER A 106 3.79 25.63 17.40
CA SER A 106 4.00 26.90 18.08
C SER A 106 5.49 27.14 18.36
N GLU A 107 5.84 28.36 18.77
CA GLU A 107 7.21 28.67 19.24
C GLU A 107 7.51 28.08 20.63
N GLN A 108 6.50 27.52 21.30
CA GLN A 108 6.58 26.96 22.64
C GLN A 108 6.74 25.42 22.63
N ASN A 109 7.22 24.84 21.53
CA ASN A 109 7.38 23.40 21.33
C ASN A 109 6.07 22.60 21.44
N GLN A 110 4.92 23.22 21.16
CA GLN A 110 3.66 22.51 20.99
C GLN A 110 3.40 22.28 19.51
N GLY A 111 2.74 21.20 19.16
CA GLY A 111 2.36 20.97 17.78
C GLY A 111 1.57 19.70 17.55
N PHE A 112 1.14 19.53 16.31
CA PHE A 112 0.62 18.27 15.82
C PHE A 112 1.07 18.02 14.38
N MET A 113 1.17 16.75 14.03
CA MET A 113 1.46 16.30 12.69
C MET A 113 0.39 15.29 12.26
N TYR A 114 -0.08 15.41 11.03
CA TYR A 114 -0.88 14.40 10.38
C TYR A 114 -0.25 14.06 9.03
N ILE A 115 -0.03 12.77 8.78
CA ILE A 115 0.52 12.30 7.52
C ILE A 115 -0.15 10.99 7.10
N SER A 116 -0.71 11.02 5.90
CA SER A 116 -1.55 9.95 5.36
C SER A 116 -1.34 9.84 3.85
N PRO A 117 -0.75 8.76 3.33
CA PRO A 117 0.01 7.74 4.06
C PRO A 117 1.37 8.30 4.54
N TYR A 118 1.82 7.84 5.71
CA TYR A 118 3.20 8.03 6.16
C TYR A 118 4.15 7.18 5.32
N SER A 119 3.82 5.90 5.20
CA SER A 119 4.56 4.91 4.43
C SER A 119 3.60 3.94 3.75
N VAL A 120 3.99 3.47 2.57
CA VAL A 120 3.31 2.42 1.81
C VAL A 120 4.26 1.24 1.67
N TYR A 121 3.75 0.05 1.95
CA TYR A 121 4.49 -1.20 1.99
C TYR A 121 3.82 -2.22 1.09
N THR A 122 4.62 -3.11 0.50
CA THR A 122 4.10 -4.31 -0.16
C THR A 122 4.37 -5.53 0.72
N VAL A 123 3.39 -6.41 0.84
CA VAL A 123 3.53 -7.68 1.56
C VAL A 123 4.44 -8.61 0.74
N PRO A 124 5.38 -9.35 1.37
CA PRO A 124 6.13 -10.39 0.68
C PRO A 124 5.21 -11.41 -0.01
N ASN A 125 5.56 -11.80 -1.24
CA ASN A 125 4.89 -12.88 -1.96
C ASN A 125 5.91 -13.70 -2.78
N ASP A 126 5.46 -14.81 -3.36
CA ASP A 126 6.34 -15.74 -4.09
C ASP A 126 6.98 -15.09 -5.32
N ILE A 127 6.28 -14.18 -6.00
CA ILE A 127 6.80 -13.46 -7.17
C ILE A 127 7.96 -12.54 -6.77
N LEU A 128 7.77 -11.73 -5.72
CA LEU A 128 8.81 -10.83 -5.20
C LEU A 128 10.02 -11.63 -4.69
N THR A 129 9.76 -12.74 -4.00
CA THR A 129 10.81 -13.64 -3.50
C THR A 129 11.59 -14.27 -4.65
N PHE A 130 10.90 -14.76 -5.68
CA PHE A 130 11.51 -15.32 -6.89
C PHE A 130 12.35 -14.27 -7.66
N ALA A 131 11.88 -13.03 -7.69
CA ALA A 131 12.62 -11.89 -8.25
C ALA A 131 13.80 -11.43 -7.38
N GLY A 132 14.05 -12.08 -6.24
CA GLY A 132 15.19 -11.80 -5.35
C GLY A 132 14.93 -10.69 -4.34
N PHE A 133 13.70 -10.17 -4.25
CA PHE A 133 13.35 -9.20 -3.23
C PHE A 133 12.97 -9.87 -1.91
N THR A 134 13.42 -9.29 -0.81
CA THR A 134 13.17 -9.78 0.56
C THR A 134 12.63 -8.67 1.46
N GLU A 135 12.11 -9.05 2.63
CA GLU A 135 11.64 -8.08 3.62
C GLU A 135 12.73 -7.06 3.99
N GLY A 136 12.38 -5.77 3.97
CA GLY A 136 13.28 -4.63 4.15
C GLY A 136 13.85 -4.05 2.85
N THR A 137 13.74 -4.75 1.71
CA THR A 137 14.18 -4.22 0.41
C THR A 137 13.19 -3.21 -0.17
N SER A 138 13.71 -2.31 -1.01
CA SER A 138 12.91 -1.35 -1.76
C SER A 138 12.41 -1.99 -3.06
N TYR A 139 11.12 -1.85 -3.34
CA TYR A 139 10.45 -2.32 -4.54
C TYR A 139 9.74 -1.14 -5.22
N ASP A 140 10.14 -0.83 -6.44
CA ASP A 140 9.53 0.24 -7.24
C ASP A 140 8.81 -0.36 -8.45
N PRO A 141 7.50 -0.68 -8.33
CA PRO A 141 6.72 -1.18 -9.46
C PRO A 141 6.44 -0.10 -10.52
N SER A 142 6.73 1.17 -10.21
CA SER A 142 6.31 2.32 -11.00
C SER A 142 7.40 2.87 -11.92
N ASN A 143 8.61 2.30 -11.85
CA ASN A 143 9.80 2.79 -12.56
C ASN A 143 10.04 4.30 -12.35
N GLY A 144 9.92 4.77 -11.10
CA GLY A 144 10.14 6.17 -10.70
C GLY A 144 8.95 7.11 -10.84
N LEU A 145 7.78 6.63 -11.29
CA LEU A 145 6.55 7.46 -11.33
C LEU A 145 5.94 7.67 -9.93
N ALA A 146 6.26 6.80 -8.99
CA ALA A 146 5.78 6.86 -7.62
C ALA A 146 6.91 6.55 -6.63
N LYS A 147 6.66 6.82 -5.34
CA LYS A 147 7.64 6.47 -4.32
C LYS A 147 7.83 4.95 -4.25
N PRO A 148 9.08 4.46 -4.17
CA PRO A 148 9.34 3.05 -3.93
C PRO A 148 8.65 2.58 -2.63
N MET A 149 8.09 1.38 -2.68
CA MET A 149 7.52 0.71 -1.50
C MET A 149 8.61 -0.09 -0.81
N ILE A 150 8.50 -0.25 0.50
CA ILE A 150 9.34 -1.21 1.23
C ILE A 150 8.59 -2.52 1.33
N ILE A 151 9.28 -3.63 1.04
CA ILE A 151 8.71 -4.96 1.27
C ILE A 151 8.67 -5.19 2.78
N LYS A 152 7.47 -5.33 3.33
CA LYS A 152 7.28 -5.55 4.75
C LYS A 152 5.98 -6.29 5.00
N LYS A 153 6.01 -7.29 5.89
CA LYS A 153 4.78 -7.95 6.33
C LYS A 153 3.83 -6.95 6.97
N TYR A 154 2.54 -7.18 6.81
CA TYR A 154 1.54 -6.39 7.51
C TYR A 154 1.82 -6.41 9.00
N THR A 155 1.89 -5.23 9.60
CA THR A 155 2.17 -5.04 11.02
C THR A 155 0.98 -4.37 11.67
N GLU A 156 0.51 -4.91 12.79
CA GLU A 156 -0.57 -4.28 13.55
C GLU A 156 -0.15 -2.91 14.06
N ALA A 157 -1.10 -1.98 14.18
CA ALA A 157 -0.81 -0.58 14.53
C ALA A 157 -0.03 -0.44 15.84
N SER A 158 -0.30 -1.25 16.86
CA SER A 158 0.42 -1.18 18.14
C SER A 158 1.88 -1.60 18.02
N ASP A 159 2.17 -2.66 17.26
CA ASP A 159 3.55 -3.09 17.01
C ASP A 159 4.29 -2.12 16.09
N TYR A 160 3.59 -1.56 15.10
CA TYR A 160 4.12 -0.50 14.24
C TYR A 160 4.53 0.73 15.05
N LEU A 161 3.71 1.16 16.01
CA LEU A 161 4.02 2.29 16.88
C LEU A 161 5.25 2.02 17.75
N LYS A 162 5.39 0.81 18.31
CA LYS A 162 6.58 0.45 19.11
C LYS A 162 7.85 0.53 18.28
N GLU A 163 7.84 -0.04 17.06
CA GLU A 163 8.96 0.02 16.14
C GLU A 163 9.28 1.47 15.74
N TYR A 164 8.26 2.26 15.40
CA TYR A 164 8.42 3.67 15.06
C TYR A 164 9.06 4.46 16.20
N ILE A 165 8.53 4.33 17.43
CA ILE A 165 9.02 5.05 18.61
C ILE A 165 10.45 4.63 18.95
N GLN A 166 10.76 3.34 18.86
CA GLN A 166 12.11 2.82 19.05
C GLN A 166 13.08 3.42 18.02
N GLY A 167 12.68 3.53 16.75
CA GLY A 167 13.46 4.17 15.69
C GLY A 167 13.73 5.67 15.92
N GLN A 168 12.88 6.34 16.71
CA GLN A 168 13.07 7.73 17.13
C GLN A 168 13.85 7.87 18.45
N ASN A 169 14.34 6.76 19.02
CA ASN A 169 14.93 6.73 20.37
C ASN A 169 13.99 7.29 21.46
N GLY A 170 12.68 7.05 21.31
CA GLY A 170 11.67 7.50 22.26
C GLY A 170 11.56 6.59 23.49
N GLU A 171 11.31 7.18 24.65
CA GLU A 171 10.97 6.47 25.89
C GLU A 171 9.47 6.15 25.87
N LEU A 172 9.11 4.92 25.50
CA LEU A 172 7.70 4.47 25.44
C LEU A 172 7.07 4.49 26.84
N ILE A 173 5.91 5.15 26.97
CA ILE A 173 5.12 5.19 28.21
C ILE A 173 4.04 4.12 28.18
N GLU A 174 3.19 4.15 27.15
CA GLU A 174 2.05 3.25 26.99
C GLU A 174 1.78 3.01 25.51
N THR A 175 1.25 1.84 25.19
CA THR A 175 0.62 1.54 23.90
C THR A 175 -0.72 0.88 24.15
N LYS A 176 -1.75 1.33 23.43
CA LYS A 176 -3.12 0.87 23.57
C LYS A 176 -3.75 0.65 22.21
N ASP A 177 -4.28 -0.54 21.98
CA ASP A 177 -5.09 -0.81 20.80
C ASP A 177 -6.37 0.06 20.83
N ARG A 178 -6.73 0.59 19.66
CA ARG A 178 -7.87 1.48 19.46
C ARG A 178 -8.81 0.93 18.39
N PRO A 179 -9.37 -0.29 18.56
CA PRO A 179 -10.32 -0.84 17.58
C PRO A 179 -11.57 0.03 17.43
N ASP A 180 -11.88 0.87 18.43
CA ASP A 180 -12.95 1.86 18.37
C ASP A 180 -12.73 2.98 17.34
N LEU A 181 -11.48 3.17 16.89
CA LEU A 181 -11.12 4.14 15.86
C LEU A 181 -11.21 3.58 14.44
N ILE A 182 -11.38 2.27 14.31
CA ILE A 182 -11.59 1.60 13.03
C ILE A 182 -13.06 1.79 12.65
N SER A 183 -13.35 2.36 11.48
CA SER A 183 -14.73 2.54 11.05
C SER A 183 -15.38 1.21 10.67
N ALA A 184 -16.68 1.08 10.92
CA ALA A 184 -17.52 0.03 10.33
C ALA A 184 -17.78 0.22 8.83
N ALA A 185 -17.33 1.32 8.22
CA ALA A 185 -17.47 1.54 6.79
C ALA A 185 -16.51 0.60 6.05
N SER A 186 -17.02 -0.54 5.62
CA SER A 186 -16.24 -1.56 4.93
C SER A 186 -15.94 -1.11 3.50
N ASN A 187 -14.69 -0.78 3.19
CA ASN A 187 -14.22 -0.91 1.81
C ASN A 187 -13.97 -2.41 1.59
N SER A 188 -14.67 -3.00 0.62
CA SER A 188 -14.55 -4.44 0.31
C SER A 188 -13.14 -4.88 -0.06
N LEU A 189 -12.28 -3.95 -0.45
CA LEU A 189 -10.88 -4.21 -0.79
C LEU A 189 -9.97 -4.26 0.44
N ILE A 190 -10.39 -3.68 1.56
CA ILE A 190 -9.58 -3.67 2.77
C ILE A 190 -9.80 -4.99 3.52
N THR A 191 -8.77 -5.82 3.56
CA THR A 191 -8.83 -7.15 4.19
C THR A 191 -8.42 -7.14 5.66
N LYS A 192 -7.57 -6.18 6.07
CA LYS A 192 -7.20 -5.96 7.47
C LYS A 192 -7.10 -4.48 7.80
N GLN A 193 -7.45 -4.15 9.03
CA GLN A 193 -7.29 -2.82 9.61
C GLN A 193 -6.89 -2.95 11.07
N SER A 194 -6.04 -2.04 11.53
CA SER A 194 -5.85 -1.81 12.95
C SER A 194 -5.56 -0.36 13.25
N ALA A 195 -5.90 0.04 14.47
CA ALA A 195 -5.57 1.35 15.00
C ALA A 195 -5.05 1.19 16.42
N ALA A 196 -4.08 2.03 16.78
CA ALA A 196 -3.50 2.06 18.10
C ALA A 196 -3.06 3.47 18.45
N GLU A 197 -2.94 3.72 19.75
CA GLU A 197 -2.44 4.96 20.33
C GLU A 197 -1.25 4.61 21.21
N ALA A 198 -0.18 5.40 21.14
CA ALA A 198 0.97 5.28 22.01
C ALA A 198 1.36 6.66 22.54
N SER A 199 1.83 6.69 23.77
CA SER A 199 2.45 7.88 24.36
C SER A 199 3.90 7.59 24.68
N TYR A 200 4.77 8.57 24.45
CA TYR A 200 6.21 8.43 24.67
C TYR A 200 6.86 9.79 24.91
N TYR A 201 8.08 9.79 25.44
CA TYR A 201 8.90 11.00 25.56
C TYR A 201 10.07 10.99 24.56
N ILE A 202 10.43 12.18 24.07
CA ILE A 202 11.72 12.45 23.43
C ILE A 202 12.34 13.67 24.09
N THR A 203 13.65 13.63 24.32
CA THR A 203 14.42 14.82 24.70
C THR A 203 14.89 15.57 23.46
N GLN A 204 14.32 16.76 23.20
CA GLN A 204 14.71 17.63 22.09
C GLN A 204 15.37 18.89 22.65
N ASN A 205 16.62 19.15 22.29
CA ASN A 205 17.38 20.31 22.78
C ASN A 205 17.40 20.45 24.31
N GLY A 206 17.44 19.33 25.03
CA GLY A 206 17.42 19.29 26.50
C GLY A 206 16.03 19.42 27.14
N ILE A 207 14.97 19.59 26.35
CA ILE A 207 13.59 19.65 26.83
C ILE A 207 12.92 18.28 26.65
N LYS A 208 12.32 17.75 27.73
CA LYS A 208 11.53 16.53 27.67
C LYS A 208 10.16 16.85 27.07
N ILE A 209 9.91 16.37 25.86
CA ILE A 209 8.66 16.56 25.12
C ILE A 209 7.86 15.27 25.19
N LYS A 210 6.60 15.36 25.59
CA LYS A 210 5.64 14.26 25.55
C LYS A 210 4.95 14.24 24.19
N TYR A 211 4.87 13.06 23.59
CA TYR A 211 4.15 12.79 22.36
C TYR A 211 2.98 11.85 22.65
N THR A 212 1.85 12.08 21.97
CA THR A 212 0.86 11.04 21.71
C THR A 212 0.80 10.83 20.21
N LEU A 213 0.90 9.57 19.80
CA LEU A 213 0.93 9.12 18.41
C LEU A 213 -0.19 8.11 18.21
N ILE A 214 -0.93 8.26 17.13
CA ILE A 214 -2.02 7.39 16.72
C ILE A 214 -1.69 6.87 15.33
N ALA A 215 -1.64 5.54 15.20
CA ALA A 215 -1.46 4.86 13.93
C ALA A 215 -2.78 4.27 13.45
N TYR A 216 -3.00 4.35 12.14
CA TYR A 216 -4.06 3.66 11.43
C TYR A 216 -3.43 2.88 10.28
N ASN A 217 -3.46 1.56 10.39
CA ASN A 217 -2.91 0.66 9.40
C ASN A 217 -4.06 -0.02 8.66
N TYR A 218 -3.93 -0.17 7.35
CA TYR A 218 -4.86 -0.96 6.55
C TYR A 218 -4.12 -1.72 5.46
N LEU A 219 -4.61 -2.92 5.15
CA LEU A 219 -4.12 -3.81 4.12
C LEU A 219 -5.19 -3.97 3.03
N VAL A 220 -4.78 -3.78 1.79
CA VAL A 220 -5.55 -4.12 0.60
C VAL A 220 -4.88 -5.31 -0.07
N GLU A 221 -5.65 -6.36 -0.32
CA GLU A 221 -5.17 -7.57 -1.03
C GLU A 221 -5.98 -7.80 -2.29
N ILE A 222 -5.28 -7.91 -3.42
CA ILE A 222 -5.86 -8.19 -4.73
C ILE A 222 -5.00 -9.27 -5.40
N SER A 223 -5.62 -10.38 -5.79
CA SER A 223 -4.98 -11.45 -6.57
C SER A 223 -3.64 -11.94 -6.00
N GLY A 224 -3.56 -12.14 -4.68
CA GLY A 224 -2.34 -12.62 -4.01
C GLY A 224 -1.24 -11.57 -3.79
N THR A 225 -1.47 -10.32 -4.19
CA THR A 225 -0.60 -9.18 -3.86
C THR A 225 -1.25 -8.35 -2.76
N GLY A 226 -0.49 -8.00 -1.72
CA GLY A 226 -0.94 -7.16 -0.62
C GLY A 226 -0.18 -5.85 -0.57
N ILE A 227 -0.88 -4.73 -0.46
CA ILE A 227 -0.30 -3.41 -0.17
C ILE A 227 -0.91 -2.92 1.13
N TRP A 228 -0.08 -2.48 2.07
CA TRP A 228 -0.57 -1.87 3.29
C TRP A 228 0.09 -0.52 3.52
N SER A 229 -0.63 0.36 4.21
CA SER A 229 -0.10 1.68 4.56
C SER A 229 -0.25 1.93 6.05
N ALA A 230 0.65 2.76 6.56
CA ALA A 230 0.55 3.33 7.90
C ALA A 230 0.22 4.82 7.78
N ASN A 231 -0.79 5.27 8.50
CA ASN A 231 -1.16 6.68 8.60
C ASN A 231 -0.88 7.12 10.03
N LEU A 232 -0.24 8.27 10.20
CA LEU A 232 0.19 8.76 11.50
C LEU A 232 -0.44 10.10 11.82
N PHE A 233 -0.96 10.18 13.02
CA PHE A 233 -1.39 11.42 13.65
C PHE A 233 -0.65 11.56 14.98
N SER A 234 0.07 12.65 15.19
CA SER A 234 0.73 12.93 16.46
C SER A 234 0.42 14.31 16.96
N TYR A 235 0.48 14.49 18.27
CA TYR A 235 0.59 15.79 18.91
C TYR A 235 1.59 15.71 20.05
N TYR A 236 2.20 16.84 20.34
CA TYR A 236 3.31 16.91 21.27
C TYR A 236 3.40 18.27 21.95
N SER A 237 3.94 18.25 23.17
CA SER A 237 4.28 19.45 23.92
C SER A 237 5.21 19.12 25.09
N PRO A 238 5.79 20.13 25.74
CA PRO A 238 6.24 20.00 27.13
C PRO A 238 5.12 19.46 28.02
N GLU A 239 5.51 18.71 29.06
CA GLU A 239 4.58 17.97 29.92
C GLU A 239 3.57 18.87 30.65
N ASP A 240 3.99 20.07 31.05
CA ASP A 240 3.17 21.07 31.73
C ASP A 240 2.07 21.68 30.85
N THR A 241 2.21 21.60 29.52
CA THR A 241 1.26 22.16 28.54
C THR A 241 0.53 21.10 27.72
N PHE A 242 0.64 19.82 28.12
CA PHE A 242 0.12 18.70 27.35
C PHE A 242 -1.41 18.65 27.27
N ASP A 243 -2.10 18.86 28.40
CA ASP A 243 -3.56 18.84 28.43
C ASP A 243 -4.17 19.99 27.62
N GLU A 244 -3.51 21.15 27.59
CA GLU A 244 -3.91 22.28 26.76
C GLU A 244 -3.70 21.99 25.28
N THR A 245 -2.53 21.45 24.93
CA THR A 245 -2.20 21.03 23.56
C THR A 245 -3.20 19.98 23.05
N GLU A 246 -3.53 18.98 23.86
CA GLU A 246 -4.52 17.96 23.50
C GLU A 246 -5.88 18.59 23.17
N ARG A 247 -6.36 19.51 24.02
CA ARG A 247 -7.64 20.21 23.76
C ARG A 247 -7.61 21.01 22.46
N LEU A 248 -6.55 21.78 22.23
CA LEU A 248 -6.38 22.57 21.00
C LEU A 248 -6.37 21.68 19.77
N VAL A 249 -5.59 20.60 19.81
CA VAL A 249 -5.46 19.67 18.70
C VAL A 249 -6.79 18.97 18.40
N LEU A 250 -7.59 18.64 19.42
CA LEU A 250 -8.94 18.10 19.22
C LEU A 250 -9.88 19.12 18.55
N GLN A 251 -9.75 20.41 18.89
CA GLN A 251 -10.51 21.46 18.23
C GLN A 251 -10.08 21.65 16.77
N ILE A 252 -8.76 21.69 16.49
CA ILE A 252 -8.22 21.75 15.13
C ILE A 252 -8.72 20.57 14.31
N LYS A 253 -8.62 19.35 14.87
CA LYS A 253 -9.13 18.14 14.24
C LYS A 253 -10.60 18.33 13.86
N ASN A 254 -11.47 18.72 14.80
CA ASN A 254 -12.90 18.88 14.53
C ASN A 254 -13.24 19.97 13.51
N SER A 255 -12.29 20.85 13.15
CA SER A 255 -12.47 21.92 12.17
C SER A 255 -12.08 21.54 10.73
N PHE A 256 -11.61 20.32 10.51
CA PHE A 256 -11.14 19.91 9.20
C PHE A 256 -12.32 19.69 8.24
N GLU A 257 -12.31 20.42 7.14
CA GLU A 257 -13.35 20.43 6.11
C GLU A 257 -12.73 20.03 4.77
N VAL A 258 -13.26 19.00 4.13
CA VAL A 258 -12.87 18.64 2.75
C VAL A 258 -13.70 19.45 1.76
N ASN A 259 -13.06 19.93 0.72
CA ASN A 259 -13.74 20.55 -0.42
C ASN A 259 -14.46 19.46 -1.22
N GLU A 260 -15.80 19.45 -1.17
CA GLU A 260 -16.63 18.44 -1.83
C GLU A 260 -16.43 18.38 -3.35
N GLU A 261 -16.19 19.52 -4.00
CA GLU A 261 -15.98 19.55 -5.45
C GLU A 261 -14.62 18.99 -5.85
N TRP A 262 -13.59 19.22 -5.03
CA TRP A 262 -12.31 18.55 -5.20
C TRP A 262 -12.44 17.04 -4.97
N ALA A 263 -13.13 16.65 -3.90
CA ALA A 263 -13.37 15.25 -3.55
C ALA A 263 -14.04 14.47 -4.69
N LYS A 264 -15.11 15.01 -5.30
CA LYS A 264 -15.80 14.40 -6.44
C LYS A 264 -14.87 14.21 -7.64
N LYS A 265 -14.02 15.20 -7.94
CA LYS A 265 -13.04 15.11 -9.04
C LYS A 265 -12.00 14.03 -8.76
N GLU A 266 -11.49 13.97 -7.54
CA GLU A 266 -10.46 13.01 -7.17
C GLU A 266 -10.98 11.56 -7.26
N VAL A 267 -12.25 11.30 -6.91
CA VAL A 267 -12.86 9.96 -7.10
C VAL A 267 -12.82 9.52 -8.57
N VAL A 268 -13.15 10.42 -9.50
CA VAL A 268 -13.10 10.13 -10.94
C VAL A 268 -11.67 9.87 -11.40
N GLU A 269 -10.71 10.64 -10.90
CA GLU A 269 -9.30 10.46 -11.24
C GLU A 269 -8.71 9.18 -10.64
N ILE A 270 -9.09 8.79 -9.43
CA ILE A 270 -8.74 7.49 -8.84
C ILE A 270 -9.22 6.36 -9.75
N GLN A 271 -10.49 6.37 -10.18
CA GLN A 271 -11.01 5.32 -11.06
C GLN A 271 -10.22 5.20 -12.37
N LYS A 272 -9.85 6.33 -12.98
CA LYS A 272 -9.00 6.33 -14.19
C LYS A 272 -7.63 5.72 -13.90
N ARG A 273 -6.98 6.12 -12.80
CA ARG A 273 -5.65 5.60 -12.43
C ARG A 273 -5.71 4.13 -12.04
N SER A 274 -6.74 3.69 -11.33
CA SER A 274 -6.96 2.28 -11.01
C SER A 274 -7.11 1.44 -12.27
N ASN A 275 -7.89 1.89 -13.27
CA ASN A 275 -8.03 1.16 -14.54
C ASN A 275 -6.68 1.03 -15.28
N ILE A 276 -5.87 2.09 -15.28
CA ILE A 276 -4.52 2.08 -15.87
C ILE A 276 -3.63 1.06 -15.14
N ILE A 277 -3.65 1.08 -13.81
CA ILE A 277 -2.86 0.14 -12.99
C ILE A 277 -3.31 -1.29 -13.21
N SER A 278 -4.61 -1.58 -13.17
CA SER A 278 -5.13 -2.95 -13.34
C SER A 278 -4.77 -3.51 -14.73
N THR A 279 -4.85 -2.69 -15.78
CA THR A 279 -4.43 -3.09 -17.13
C THR A 279 -2.93 -3.35 -17.18
N SER A 280 -2.12 -2.44 -16.61
CA SER A 280 -0.66 -2.59 -16.57
C SER A 280 -0.22 -3.81 -15.75
N GLN A 281 -0.91 -4.10 -14.63
CA GLN A 281 -0.62 -5.27 -13.79
C GLN A 281 -0.96 -6.58 -14.50
N ALA A 282 -2.04 -6.63 -15.28
CA ALA A 282 -2.35 -7.79 -16.10
C ALA A 282 -1.22 -8.07 -17.10
N GLU A 283 -0.76 -7.03 -17.82
CA GLU A 283 0.36 -7.15 -18.77
C GLU A 283 1.67 -7.59 -18.10
N VAL A 284 2.00 -7.06 -16.91
CA VAL A 284 3.17 -7.48 -16.14
C VAL A 284 3.04 -8.92 -15.68
N SER A 285 1.88 -9.33 -15.18
CA SER A 285 1.61 -10.71 -14.75
C SER A 285 1.75 -11.70 -15.92
N ASP A 286 1.25 -11.34 -17.09
CA ASP A 286 1.38 -12.16 -18.31
C ASP A 286 2.85 -12.28 -18.74
N THR A 287 3.61 -11.18 -18.63
CA THR A 287 5.06 -11.16 -18.91
C THR A 287 5.85 -12.04 -17.93
N ILE A 288 5.52 -12.00 -16.64
CA ILE A 288 6.16 -12.84 -15.62
C ILE A 288 5.83 -14.32 -15.85
N SER A 289 4.55 -14.64 -16.07
CA SER A 289 4.09 -16.01 -16.34
C SER A 289 4.77 -16.61 -17.58
N SER A 290 4.79 -15.88 -18.69
CA SER A 290 5.47 -16.31 -19.91
C SER A 290 6.98 -16.51 -19.72
N THR A 291 7.63 -15.66 -18.90
CA THR A 291 9.05 -15.84 -18.56
C THR A 291 9.28 -17.11 -17.73
N PHE A 292 8.40 -17.42 -16.78
CA PHE A 292 8.47 -18.64 -15.98
C PHE A 292 8.29 -19.89 -16.86
N GLU A 293 7.25 -19.90 -17.70
CA GLU A 293 6.99 -20.99 -18.66
C GLU A 293 8.15 -21.21 -19.63
N TYR A 294 8.75 -20.12 -20.12
CA TYR A 294 9.93 -20.18 -20.97
C TYR A 294 11.15 -20.80 -20.25
N ARG A 295 11.39 -20.43 -18.99
CA ARG A 295 12.48 -21.02 -18.19
C ARG A 295 12.24 -22.50 -17.90
N SER A 296 11.01 -22.87 -17.53
CA SER A 296 10.65 -24.27 -17.27
C SER A 296 10.86 -25.12 -18.52
N SER A 297 10.31 -24.70 -19.66
CA SER A 297 10.45 -25.44 -20.92
C SER A 297 11.91 -25.53 -21.39
N SER A 298 12.73 -24.51 -21.15
CA SER A 298 14.17 -24.55 -21.45
C SER A 298 14.92 -25.52 -20.54
N MET A 299 14.59 -25.56 -19.24
CA MET A 299 15.18 -26.51 -18.29
C MET A 299 14.76 -27.95 -18.61
N ASP A 300 13.50 -28.17 -18.98
CA ASP A 300 13.00 -29.49 -19.39
C ASP A 300 13.72 -29.99 -20.64
N LYS A 301 13.92 -29.11 -21.64
CA LYS A 301 14.75 -29.42 -22.82
C LYS A 301 16.18 -29.78 -22.43
N LEU A 302 16.83 -28.96 -21.60
CA LEU A 302 18.19 -29.21 -21.15
C LEU A 302 18.30 -30.54 -20.38
N ASN A 303 17.35 -30.82 -19.50
CA ASN A 303 17.31 -32.07 -18.74
C ASN A 303 17.07 -33.28 -19.65
N ASN A 304 16.21 -33.15 -20.66
CA ASN A 304 16.02 -34.21 -21.66
C ASN A 304 17.30 -34.47 -22.45
N GLU A 305 17.96 -33.42 -22.95
CA GLU A 305 19.23 -33.54 -23.69
C GLU A 305 20.36 -34.08 -22.80
N TRP A 306 20.42 -33.67 -21.54
CA TRP A 306 21.38 -34.22 -20.58
C TRP A 306 21.09 -35.70 -20.29
N SER A 307 19.81 -36.06 -20.14
CA SER A 307 19.38 -37.44 -19.96
C SER A 307 19.69 -38.32 -21.17
N LYS A 308 19.51 -37.80 -22.40
CA LYS A 308 19.91 -38.45 -23.65
C LYS A 308 21.42 -38.65 -23.69
N THR A 309 22.19 -37.61 -23.36
CA THR A 309 23.65 -37.63 -23.30
C THR A 309 24.17 -38.66 -22.29
N ILE A 310 23.64 -38.69 -21.07
CA ILE A 310 24.02 -39.68 -20.03
C ILE A 310 23.70 -41.11 -20.47
N ARG A 311 22.52 -41.31 -21.08
CA ARG A 311 22.11 -42.62 -21.62
C ARG A 311 22.92 -42.99 -22.87
N GLY A 312 23.68 -42.05 -23.43
CA GLY A 312 24.39 -42.20 -24.70
C GLY A 312 23.43 -42.55 -25.83
N VAL A 313 22.25 -41.92 -25.85
CA VAL A 313 21.23 -42.12 -26.89
C VAL A 313 20.93 -40.82 -27.61
N GLU A 314 20.52 -40.93 -28.86
CA GLU A 314 20.04 -39.84 -29.70
C GLU A 314 18.74 -40.24 -30.40
N GLU A 315 17.95 -39.23 -30.79
CA GLU A 315 16.72 -39.45 -31.54
C GLU A 315 16.97 -39.14 -33.01
N VAL A 316 16.70 -40.12 -33.87
CA VAL A 316 16.76 -39.97 -35.31
C VAL A 316 15.35 -40.11 -35.88
N TYR A 317 15.01 -39.37 -36.93
CA TYR A 317 13.71 -39.46 -37.57
C TYR A 317 13.84 -39.77 -39.06
N ASN A 318 12.85 -40.49 -39.58
CA ASN A 318 12.73 -40.79 -41.01
C ASN A 318 11.90 -39.68 -41.67
N PRO A 319 12.47 -38.85 -42.57
CA PRO A 319 11.76 -37.74 -43.18
C PRO A 319 10.64 -38.16 -44.14
N GLU A 320 10.61 -39.42 -44.59
CA GLU A 320 9.56 -39.92 -45.50
C GLU A 320 8.31 -40.41 -44.74
N THR A 321 8.48 -40.91 -43.51
CA THR A 321 7.39 -41.52 -42.72
C THR A 321 7.03 -40.76 -41.46
N ASP A 322 7.84 -39.77 -41.05
CA ASP A 322 7.71 -39.02 -39.80
C ASP A 322 7.86 -39.89 -38.51
N GLU A 323 8.42 -41.09 -38.65
CA GLU A 323 8.71 -41.98 -37.51
C GLU A 323 10.02 -41.58 -36.82
N THR A 324 10.03 -41.60 -35.48
CA THR A 324 11.20 -41.27 -34.64
C THR A 324 11.72 -42.52 -33.91
N TYR A 325 13.04 -42.71 -33.87
CA TYR A 325 13.71 -43.83 -33.21
C TYR A 325 14.75 -43.34 -32.20
N THR A 326 14.77 -43.92 -31.00
CA THR A 326 15.83 -43.68 -30.00
C THR A 326 16.93 -44.72 -30.18
N ILE A 327 18.15 -44.28 -30.51
CA ILE A 327 19.27 -45.17 -30.81
C ILE A 327 20.49 -44.80 -29.98
N LYS A 328 21.48 -45.69 -29.89
CA LYS A 328 22.75 -45.39 -29.20
C LYS A 328 23.55 -44.37 -30.01
N SER A 329 23.94 -43.27 -29.37
CA SER A 329 24.77 -42.24 -29.96
C SER A 329 26.20 -42.75 -30.17
N GLY A 330 26.85 -42.29 -31.24
CA GLY A 330 28.23 -42.65 -31.56
C GLY A 330 28.55 -42.81 -33.05
N SER A 331 27.65 -42.44 -33.96
CA SER A 331 27.90 -42.43 -35.40
C SER A 331 27.44 -41.10 -35.99
N LYS A 332 28.02 -40.69 -37.13
CA LYS A 332 27.67 -39.41 -37.78
C LYS A 332 26.43 -39.49 -38.67
N TYR A 333 26.16 -40.67 -39.22
CA TYR A 333 25.04 -40.91 -40.12
C TYR A 333 24.35 -42.22 -39.77
N TYR A 334 23.03 -42.23 -39.85
CA TYR A 334 22.20 -43.38 -39.52
C TYR A 334 21.35 -43.80 -40.71
N TRP A 335 21.16 -45.09 -40.87
CA TRP A 335 20.43 -45.70 -41.98
C TRP A 335 19.42 -46.70 -41.46
N ILE A 336 18.24 -46.80 -42.08
CA ILE A 336 17.22 -47.79 -41.78
C ILE A 336 16.93 -48.68 -43.00
N ASP A 337 16.82 -49.99 -42.79
CA ASP A 337 16.38 -50.93 -43.83
C ASP A 337 14.86 -51.15 -43.81
N ASN A 338 14.33 -51.84 -44.82
CA ASN A 338 12.92 -52.22 -44.90
C ASN A 338 12.45 -53.22 -43.81
N ARG A 339 13.35 -53.62 -42.89
CA ARG A 339 13.08 -54.51 -41.75
C ARG A 339 13.22 -53.79 -40.40
N ASN A 340 13.37 -52.46 -40.40
CA ASN A 340 13.58 -51.60 -39.24
C ASN A 340 14.90 -51.84 -38.48
N ASN A 341 15.93 -52.38 -39.12
CA ASN A 341 17.28 -52.40 -38.57
C ASN A 341 17.96 -51.05 -38.79
N ILE A 342 18.59 -50.49 -37.75
CA ILE A 342 19.28 -49.19 -37.81
C ILE A 342 20.79 -49.39 -37.76
N TYR A 343 21.50 -48.76 -38.68
CA TYR A 343 22.96 -48.85 -38.83
C TYR A 343 23.61 -47.46 -38.69
N GLY A 344 24.69 -47.37 -37.91
CA GLY A 344 25.49 -46.15 -37.75
C GLY A 344 26.79 -46.18 -38.57
N THR A 345 27.15 -45.06 -39.19
CA THR A 345 28.34 -44.90 -40.05
C THR A 345 29.04 -43.55 -39.83
N GLU A 346 30.33 -43.44 -40.16
CA GLU A 346 31.12 -42.20 -40.06
C GLU A 346 31.11 -41.35 -41.34
N THR A 347 30.73 -41.95 -42.48
CA THR A 347 30.63 -41.29 -43.79
C THR A 347 29.20 -41.36 -44.28
N TYR A 348 28.79 -40.43 -45.16
CA TYR A 348 27.45 -40.42 -45.77
C TYR A 348 27.28 -41.47 -46.88
N GLU A 349 28.20 -42.43 -46.98
CA GLU A 349 28.11 -43.50 -47.97
C GLU A 349 27.19 -44.60 -47.45
N ASN A 350 26.26 -45.04 -48.31
CA ASN A 350 25.36 -46.14 -48.00
C ASN A 350 26.21 -47.39 -47.64
N PRO A 351 26.13 -47.91 -46.39
CA PRO A 351 26.92 -49.08 -45.95
C PRO A 351 26.59 -50.38 -46.71
N PHE A 352 25.42 -50.46 -47.35
CA PHE A 352 24.94 -51.62 -48.11
C PHE A 352 24.41 -51.18 -49.48
N PRO A 353 25.30 -50.91 -50.46
CA PRO A 353 24.92 -50.34 -51.76
C PRO A 353 23.98 -51.22 -52.61
N ASN A 354 23.80 -52.49 -52.25
CA ASN A 354 22.88 -53.42 -52.90
C ASN A 354 21.56 -53.63 -52.12
N GLU A 355 21.37 -52.92 -51.00
CA GLU A 355 20.16 -52.98 -50.17
C GLU A 355 19.42 -51.64 -50.22
N ASP A 356 18.09 -51.72 -50.15
CA ASP A 356 17.21 -50.55 -50.07
C ASP A 356 17.19 -50.04 -48.63
N ILE A 357 18.18 -49.21 -48.31
CA ILE A 357 18.31 -48.53 -47.02
C ILE A 357 18.21 -47.02 -47.20
N LYS A 358 17.59 -46.36 -46.22
CA LYS A 358 17.27 -44.94 -46.28
C LYS A 358 17.99 -44.16 -45.17
N PRO A 359 18.49 -42.95 -45.45
CA PRO A 359 19.14 -42.13 -44.43
C PRO A 359 18.11 -41.62 -43.43
N LEU A 360 18.46 -41.68 -42.15
CA LEU A 360 17.75 -41.01 -41.07
C LEU A 360 18.42 -39.67 -40.76
N GLN A 361 17.66 -38.72 -40.24
CA GLN A 361 18.18 -37.42 -39.79
C GLN A 361 18.17 -37.35 -38.27
N ILE A 362 19.22 -36.77 -37.68
CA ILE A 362 19.24 -36.47 -36.25
C ILE A 362 18.18 -35.38 -36.00
N LYS A 363 17.33 -35.61 -35.01
CA LYS A 363 16.32 -34.66 -34.60
C LYS A 363 16.98 -33.63 -33.68
N GLU A 364 17.25 -32.43 -34.20
CA GLU A 364 17.79 -31.29 -33.44
C GLU A 364 16.80 -30.73 -32.39
#